data_AF-A0A7I8V6J7-F1
#
_entry.id   AF-A0A7I8V6J7-F1
#
_cell.length_a   1.000
_cell.length_b   1.000
_cell.length_c   1.000
_cell.angle_alpha   90.00
_cell.angle_beta   90.00
_cell.angle_gamma   90.00
#
_symmetry.space_group_name_H-M   'P 1'
#
loop_
_entity.id
_entity.type
_entity.pdbx_description
1 polymer ?
#
loop_
_entity_poly.entity_id
_entity_poly.type
_entity_poly.pdbx_seq_one_letter_code
_entity_poly.pdbx_strand_id
1 'polypeptide(L)'
;MTCKSNSITIWSLRFGLCAGGLLMAVNYEYMDNLIENLWRFCLSSTIFNCVYFETLWVTFIYGVFLQLPKIASFFSCFDQYKISTKQVQWDHKGFRRGFLEIFWYIFPLMVLDTFMVKKYPGVDLTVIQMQKKNWLQKTRSLPQLPPKLYEIAYQIIAAFILYDALFYILHVSLHKNKWLFSHLHAHHHQHVKFSGKVTNQLTIVERLLLILSANEALKFVSAHPLSRTLFVLCLIFSLIENHCGYDLPFTLDKILPFRIYGGARAHYDHHLHGDKNYEPFFTYLDKYITPKLC
;
A
#
# COMPACT_ATOMS: atom_id res chain seq x y z
N MET A 1 27.24 -15.53 13.19
CA MET A 1 26.94 -16.45 12.07
C MET A 1 25.83 -15.85 11.25
N THR A 2 26.17 -15.19 10.13
CA THR A 2 25.23 -14.57 9.20
C THR A 2 24.65 -15.65 8.29
N CYS A 3 23.40 -16.05 8.53
CA CYS A 3 22.66 -16.84 7.55
C CYS A 3 22.41 -15.91 6.35
N LYS A 4 23.23 -16.01 5.30
CA LYS A 4 22.83 -15.57 3.97
C LYS A 4 21.48 -16.21 3.73
N SER A 5 20.44 -15.42 3.46
CA SER A 5 19.16 -15.95 2.98
C SER A 5 19.45 -17.10 2.03
N ASN A 6 18.94 -18.29 2.36
CA ASN A 6 19.38 -19.51 1.70
C ASN A 6 19.07 -19.36 0.21
N SER A 7 20.09 -19.30 -0.63
CA SER A 7 19.97 -18.99 -2.08
C SER A 7 18.82 -19.79 -2.71
N ILE A 8 18.71 -21.05 -2.31
CA ILE A 8 17.66 -21.98 -2.73
C ILE A 8 16.25 -21.42 -2.47
N THR A 9 15.95 -20.91 -1.28
CA THR A 9 14.62 -20.38 -0.93
C THR A 9 14.23 -19.19 -1.81
N ILE A 10 15.14 -18.24 -2.03
CA ILE A 10 14.88 -17.09 -2.92
C ILE A 10 14.66 -17.58 -4.36
N TRP A 11 15.48 -18.50 -4.85
CA TRP A 11 15.33 -19.05 -6.20
C TRP A 11 14.03 -19.82 -6.36
N SER A 12 13.60 -20.58 -5.35
CA SER A 12 12.29 -21.25 -5.34
C SER A 12 11.14 -20.26 -5.39
N LEU A 13 11.20 -19.15 -4.64
CA LEU A 13 10.18 -18.10 -4.68
C LEU A 13 10.14 -17.40 -6.04
N ARG A 14 11.30 -17.05 -6.60
CA ARG A 14 11.41 -16.48 -7.95
C ARG A 14 10.85 -17.41 -9.01
N PHE A 15 11.25 -18.68 -8.98
CA PHE A 15 10.72 -19.69 -9.89
C PHE A 15 9.21 -19.83 -9.75
N GLY A 16 8.70 -19.91 -8.52
CA GLY A 16 7.27 -19.99 -8.25
C GLY A 16 6.48 -18.81 -8.80
N LEU A 17 6.98 -17.58 -8.64
CA LEU A 17 6.35 -16.38 -9.18
C LEU A 17 6.41 -16.33 -10.72
N CYS A 18 7.55 -16.66 -11.32
CA CYS A 18 7.68 -16.73 -12.78
C CYS A 18 6.77 -17.82 -13.37
N ALA A 19 6.77 -19.01 -12.77
CA ALA A 19 5.93 -20.13 -13.21
C ALA A 19 4.45 -19.81 -13.04
N GLY A 20 4.05 -19.26 -11.89
CA GLY A 20 2.68 -18.82 -11.64
C GLY A 20 2.22 -17.73 -12.62
N GLY A 21 3.06 -16.72 -12.85
CA GLY A 21 2.80 -15.66 -13.83
C GLY A 21 2.68 -16.19 -15.26
N LEU A 22 3.57 -17.10 -15.66
CA LEU A 22 3.51 -17.75 -16.97
C LEU A 22 2.25 -18.63 -17.10
N LEU A 23 1.89 -19.38 -16.06
CA LEU A 23 0.65 -20.17 -16.04
C LEU A 23 -0.58 -19.29 -16.18
N MET A 24 -0.64 -18.16 -15.48
CA MET A 24 -1.73 -17.19 -15.63
C MET A 24 -1.75 -16.57 -17.03
N ALA A 25 -0.59 -16.27 -17.62
CA ALA A 25 -0.50 -15.69 -18.96
C ALA A 25 -0.90 -16.70 -20.06
N VAL A 26 -0.49 -17.97 -19.95
CA VAL A 26 -0.88 -19.02 -20.90
C VAL A 26 -2.38 -19.33 -20.78
N ASN A 27 -2.93 -19.26 -19.55
CA ASN A 27 -4.35 -19.52 -19.28
C ASN A 27 -5.15 -18.22 -19.08
N TYR A 28 -4.79 -17.15 -19.79
CA TYR A 28 -5.37 -15.82 -19.55
C TYR A 28 -6.90 -15.78 -19.76
N GLU A 29 -7.44 -16.55 -20.71
CA GLU A 29 -8.89 -16.62 -20.95
C GLU A 29 -9.64 -17.20 -19.74
N TYR A 30 -9.09 -18.24 -19.12
CA TYR A 30 -9.65 -18.79 -17.88
C TYR A 30 -9.57 -17.77 -16.74
N MET A 31 -8.45 -17.05 -16.63
CA MET A 31 -8.30 -15.99 -15.62
C MET A 31 -9.28 -14.83 -15.85
N ASP A 32 -9.51 -14.43 -17.10
CA ASP A 32 -10.49 -13.41 -17.46
C ASP A 32 -11.92 -13.84 -17.09
N ASN A 33 -12.27 -15.12 -17.30
CA ASN A 33 -13.56 -15.67 -16.88
C ASN A 33 -13.71 -15.66 -15.35
N LEU A 34 -12.65 -15.97 -14.60
CA LEU A 34 -12.65 -15.87 -13.14
C LEU A 34 -12.82 -14.41 -12.68
N ILE A 35 -12.13 -13.47 -13.32
CA ILE A 35 -12.25 -12.04 -13.04
C ILE A 35 -13.67 -11.54 -13.35
N GLU A 36 -14.27 -11.99 -14.44
CA GLU A 36 -15.66 -11.66 -14.79
C GLU A 36 -16.64 -12.15 -13.72
N ASN A 37 -16.51 -13.40 -13.27
CA ASN A 37 -17.36 -13.95 -12.22
C ASN A 37 -17.18 -13.20 -10.89
N LEU A 38 -15.93 -12.89 -10.52
CA LEU A 38 -15.63 -12.07 -9.35
C LEU A 38 -16.25 -10.68 -9.48
N TRP A 39 -16.17 -10.05 -10.65
CA TRP A 39 -16.73 -8.73 -10.88
C TRP A 39 -18.27 -8.73 -10.81
N ARG A 40 -18.92 -9.74 -11.38
CA ARG A 40 -20.38 -9.95 -11.24
C ARG A 40 -20.80 -10.08 -9.78
N PHE A 41 -20.03 -10.80 -8.96
CA PHE A 41 -20.24 -10.85 -7.51
C PHE A 41 -20.02 -9.48 -6.84
N CYS A 42 -18.99 -8.74 -7.22
CA CYS A 42 -18.76 -7.39 -6.71
C CYS A 42 -19.93 -6.45 -7.06
N LEU A 43 -20.47 -6.52 -8.27
CA LEU A 43 -21.62 -5.73 -8.70
C LEU A 43 -22.90 -6.06 -7.94
N SER A 44 -23.12 -7.32 -7.53
CA SER A 44 -24.28 -7.71 -6.73
C SER A 44 -24.10 -7.52 -5.22
N SER A 45 -22.86 -7.38 -4.75
CA SER A 45 -22.54 -7.24 -3.33
C SER A 45 -22.92 -5.86 -2.77
N THR A 46 -23.78 -5.84 -1.75
CA THR A 46 -24.10 -4.61 -1.00
C THR A 46 -22.87 -4.00 -0.33
N ILE A 47 -21.96 -4.84 0.17
CA ILE A 47 -20.73 -4.38 0.84
C ILE A 47 -19.83 -3.67 -0.15
N PHE A 48 -19.61 -4.27 -1.33
CA PHE A 48 -18.79 -3.64 -2.36
C PHE A 48 -19.48 -2.39 -2.92
N ASN A 49 -20.78 -2.41 -3.17
CA ASN A 49 -21.47 -1.23 -3.70
C ASN A 49 -21.59 -0.07 -2.72
N CYS A 50 -21.39 -0.29 -1.42
CA CYS A 50 -21.44 0.76 -0.40
C CYS A 50 -20.37 1.85 -0.64
N VAL A 51 -20.75 3.12 -0.44
CA VAL A 51 -19.83 4.28 -0.59
C VAL A 51 -18.62 4.21 0.33
N TYR A 52 -18.79 3.61 1.52
CA TYR A 52 -17.75 3.46 2.53
C TYR A 52 -16.78 2.31 2.25
N PHE A 53 -17.00 1.52 1.19
CA PHE A 53 -16.24 0.29 0.93
C PHE A 53 -14.73 0.53 0.95
N GLU A 54 -14.22 1.51 0.21
CA GLU A 54 -12.77 1.75 0.10
C GLU A 54 -12.17 2.16 1.47
N THR A 55 -12.85 3.02 2.23
CA THR A 55 -12.43 3.46 3.56
C THR A 55 -12.39 2.28 4.54
N LEU A 56 -13.41 1.42 4.52
CA LEU A 56 -13.46 0.22 5.34
C LEU A 56 -12.43 -0.82 4.89
N TRP A 57 -12.23 -0.98 3.59
CA TRP A 57 -11.27 -1.91 3.00
C TRP A 57 -9.83 -1.57 3.41
N VAL A 58 -9.42 -0.31 3.27
CA VAL A 58 -8.10 0.17 3.72
C VAL A 58 -7.89 -0.14 5.20
N THR A 59 -8.89 0.17 6.03
CA THR A 59 -8.82 -0.02 7.49
C THR A 59 -8.74 -1.50 7.87
N PHE A 60 -9.56 -2.33 7.23
CA PHE A 60 -9.56 -3.77 7.44
C PHE A 60 -8.22 -4.40 7.07
N ILE A 61 -7.72 -4.10 5.87
CA ILE A 61 -6.45 -4.63 5.38
C ILE A 61 -5.28 -4.16 6.25
N TYR A 62 -5.26 -2.89 6.66
CA TYR A 62 -4.27 -2.39 7.59
C TYR A 62 -4.29 -3.16 8.92
N GLY A 63 -5.49 -3.40 9.48
CA GLY A 63 -5.66 -4.18 10.71
C GLY A 63 -5.16 -5.62 10.60
N VAL A 64 -5.42 -6.28 9.46
CA VAL A 64 -4.96 -7.63 9.14
C VAL A 64 -3.43 -7.68 9.04
N PHE A 65 -2.83 -6.83 8.21
CA PHE A 65 -1.38 -6.86 7.98
C PHE A 65 -0.57 -6.37 9.18
N LEU A 66 -1.13 -5.52 10.02
CA LEU A 66 -0.48 -5.13 11.28
C LEU A 66 -0.26 -6.34 12.23
N GLN A 67 -1.01 -7.43 12.06
CA GLN A 67 -0.79 -8.65 12.85
C GLN A 67 0.41 -9.47 12.35
N LEU A 68 0.82 -9.33 11.09
CA LEU A 68 1.87 -10.18 10.50
C LEU A 68 3.21 -10.13 11.27
N PRO A 69 3.78 -8.95 11.57
CA PRO A 69 5.05 -8.94 12.30
C PRO A 69 4.89 -9.38 13.77
N LYS A 70 3.68 -9.24 14.34
CA LYS A 70 3.36 -9.81 15.65
C LYS A 70 3.36 -11.33 15.61
N ILE A 71 2.74 -11.91 14.59
CA ILE A 71 2.75 -13.36 14.35
C ILE A 71 4.19 -13.85 14.16
N ALA A 72 4.99 -13.16 13.34
CA ALA A 72 6.40 -13.49 13.12
C ALA A 72 7.19 -13.52 14.43
N SER A 73 6.89 -12.61 15.38
CA SER A 73 7.58 -12.56 16.68
C SER A 73 7.35 -13.78 17.58
N PHE A 74 6.34 -14.61 17.32
CA PHE A 74 6.12 -15.86 18.06
C PHE A 74 7.03 -17.01 17.60
N PHE A 75 7.65 -16.91 16.43
CA PHE A 75 8.52 -17.96 15.90
C PHE A 75 9.98 -17.51 15.94
N SER A 76 10.80 -18.22 16.69
CA SER A 76 12.24 -17.93 16.85
C SER A 76 13.01 -17.96 15.52
N CYS A 77 12.52 -18.68 14.52
CA CYS A 77 13.12 -18.69 13.18
C CYS A 77 13.12 -17.30 12.51
N PHE A 78 12.24 -16.38 12.94
CA PHE A 78 12.20 -15.00 12.43
C PHE A 78 13.09 -14.03 13.18
N ASP A 79 13.68 -14.40 14.32
CA ASP A 79 14.51 -13.50 15.12
C ASP A 79 15.74 -12.99 14.36
N GLN A 80 16.30 -13.82 13.48
CA GLN A 80 17.44 -13.47 12.63
C GLN A 80 17.13 -12.36 11.61
N TYR A 81 15.86 -12.14 11.29
CA TYR A 81 15.43 -11.11 10.33
C TYR A 81 15.08 -9.79 11.01
N LYS A 82 15.15 -9.69 12.34
CA LYS A 82 14.90 -8.42 13.04
C LYS A 82 15.95 -7.39 12.62
N ILE A 83 15.49 -6.25 12.10
CA ILE A 83 16.36 -5.14 11.67
C ILE A 83 17.07 -4.50 12.86
N SER A 84 16.38 -4.40 14.00
CA SER A 84 16.89 -3.87 15.26
C SER A 84 16.26 -4.58 16.45
N THR A 85 17.10 -5.04 17.38
CA THR A 85 16.67 -5.80 18.58
C THR A 85 16.02 -4.93 19.66
N LYS A 86 16.25 -3.61 19.63
CA LYS A 86 15.75 -2.67 20.64
C LYS A 86 14.37 -2.07 20.32
N GLN A 87 13.82 -2.30 19.12
CA GLN A 87 12.74 -1.47 18.59
C GLN A 87 11.42 -2.20 18.30
N VAL A 88 11.41 -3.53 18.20
CA VAL A 88 10.17 -4.31 18.01
C VAL A 88 9.50 -4.49 19.38
N GLN A 89 8.73 -3.47 19.81
CA GLN A 89 7.86 -3.57 20.99
C GLN A 89 6.40 -3.48 20.58
N TRP A 90 5.62 -4.47 21.03
CA TRP A 90 4.19 -4.55 20.80
C TRP A 90 3.45 -3.74 21.87
N ASP A 91 2.98 -2.56 21.47
CA ASP A 91 2.09 -1.78 22.33
C ASP A 91 0.70 -2.45 22.39
N HIS A 92 0.38 -3.00 23.56
CA HIS A 92 -0.90 -3.61 23.89
C HIS A 92 -1.91 -2.53 24.31
N LYS A 93 -2.51 -1.85 23.34
CA LYS A 93 -3.68 -0.99 23.62
C LYS A 93 -4.89 -1.87 23.91
N GLY A 94 -5.65 -1.53 24.94
CA GLY A 94 -6.94 -2.17 25.21
C GLY A 94 -7.93 -1.96 24.06
N PHE A 95 -8.83 -2.93 23.86
CA PHE A 95 -9.80 -2.95 22.75
C PHE A 95 -10.54 -1.63 22.55
N ARG A 96 -11.03 -1.01 23.63
CA ARG A 96 -11.75 0.28 23.57
C ARG A 96 -10.93 1.42 22.98
N ARG A 97 -9.64 1.52 23.35
CA ARG A 97 -8.75 2.57 22.84
C ARG A 97 -8.43 2.35 21.36
N GLY A 98 -8.19 1.10 20.96
CA GLY A 98 -8.00 0.75 19.55
C GLY A 98 -9.22 1.08 18.70
N PHE A 99 -10.42 0.76 19.19
CA PHE A 99 -11.67 1.09 18.51
C PHE A 99 -11.87 2.60 18.34
N LEU A 100 -11.66 3.38 19.42
CA LEU A 100 -11.79 4.84 19.36
C LEU A 100 -10.79 5.47 18.40
N GLU A 101 -9.55 4.98 18.37
CA GLU A 101 -8.55 5.44 17.39
C GLU A 101 -9.05 5.17 15.97
N ILE A 102 -9.47 3.94 15.66
CA ILE A 102 -10.02 3.58 14.34
C ILE A 102 -11.20 4.50 13.99
N PHE A 103 -12.15 4.71 14.91
CA PHE A 103 -13.29 5.58 14.69
C PHE A 103 -12.87 6.99 14.30
N TRP A 104 -11.98 7.61 15.09
CA TRP A 104 -11.50 8.96 14.79
C TRP A 104 -10.70 9.04 13.49
N TYR A 105 -10.01 7.97 13.10
CA TYR A 105 -9.30 7.89 11.83
C TYR A 105 -10.24 7.79 10.62
N ILE A 106 -11.27 6.94 10.69
CA ILE A 106 -12.14 6.67 9.54
C ILE A 106 -13.30 7.65 9.44
N PHE A 107 -13.75 8.24 10.55
CA PHE A 107 -14.96 9.05 10.59
C PHE A 107 -14.92 10.25 9.60
N PRO A 108 -13.84 11.05 9.52
CA PRO A 108 -13.79 12.14 8.54
C PRO A 108 -13.84 11.65 7.09
N LEU A 109 -13.21 10.50 6.80
CA LEU A 109 -13.23 9.89 5.47
C LEU A 109 -14.61 9.32 5.13
N MET A 110 -15.30 8.73 6.10
CA MET A 110 -16.67 8.27 5.92
C MET A 110 -17.62 9.44 5.70
N VAL A 111 -17.47 10.54 6.44
CA VAL A 111 -18.24 11.78 6.19
C VAL A 111 -17.98 12.27 4.76
N LEU A 112 -16.72 12.31 4.31
CA LEU A 112 -16.40 12.67 2.93
C LEU A 112 -17.08 11.73 1.92
N ASP A 113 -17.01 10.41 2.14
CA ASP A 113 -17.65 9.39 1.31
C ASP A 113 -19.19 9.55 1.26
N THR A 114 -19.82 10.04 2.33
CA THR A 114 -21.27 10.33 2.38
C THR A 114 -21.67 11.43 1.41
N PHE A 115 -20.80 12.43 1.18
CA PHE A 115 -21.15 13.61 0.37
C PHE A 115 -20.45 13.66 -0.99
N MET A 116 -19.45 12.80 -1.23
CA MET A 116 -18.64 12.80 -2.44
C MET A 116 -19.03 11.68 -3.41
N VAL A 117 -19.36 12.05 -4.65
CA VAL A 117 -19.54 11.08 -5.74
C VAL A 117 -18.17 10.59 -6.23
N LYS A 118 -17.88 9.32 -5.98
CA LYS A 118 -16.68 8.64 -6.51
C LYS A 118 -16.84 8.42 -8.02
N LYS A 119 -15.78 8.75 -8.77
CA LYS A 119 -15.74 8.60 -10.22
C LYS A 119 -14.82 7.46 -10.59
N TYR A 120 -15.29 6.57 -11.45
CA TYR A 120 -14.50 5.46 -11.96
C TYR A 120 -14.52 5.45 -13.49
N PRO A 121 -13.41 5.02 -14.12
CA PRO A 121 -13.35 4.82 -15.56
C PRO A 121 -14.44 3.84 -16.04
N GLY A 122 -14.99 4.08 -17.23
CA GLY A 122 -16.04 3.24 -17.82
C GLY A 122 -17.45 3.45 -17.26
N VAL A 123 -17.65 4.40 -16.34
CA VAL A 123 -18.98 4.80 -15.86
C VAL A 123 -19.52 5.94 -16.74
N ASP A 124 -20.77 5.80 -17.19
CA ASP A 124 -21.46 6.82 -17.98
C ASP A 124 -21.62 8.14 -17.19
N LEU A 125 -21.34 9.26 -17.85
CA LEU A 125 -21.48 10.60 -17.27
C LEU A 125 -22.90 10.91 -16.81
N THR A 126 -23.93 10.37 -17.49
CA THR A 126 -25.34 10.53 -17.12
C THR A 126 -25.62 9.90 -15.76
N VAL A 127 -25.08 8.71 -15.48
CA VAL A 127 -25.21 8.03 -14.18
C VAL A 127 -24.54 8.87 -13.08
N ILE A 128 -23.35 9.40 -13.33
CA ILE A 128 -22.64 10.29 -12.39
C ILE A 128 -23.45 11.56 -12.14
N GLN A 129 -24.02 12.18 -13.18
CA GLN A 129 -24.86 13.37 -13.06
C GLN A 129 -26.14 13.09 -12.27
N MET A 130 -26.77 11.92 -12.46
CA MET A 130 -27.92 11.50 -11.67
C MET A 130 -27.56 11.29 -10.20
N GLN A 131 -26.43 10.64 -9.89
CA GLN A 131 -25.97 10.47 -8.50
C GLN A 131 -25.72 11.80 -7.80
N LYS A 132 -25.11 12.77 -8.49
CA LYS A 132 -24.86 14.12 -7.95
C LYS A 132 -26.11 14.88 -7.50
N LYS A 133 -27.30 14.51 -7.99
CA LYS A 133 -28.57 15.12 -7.54
C LYS A 133 -28.89 14.74 -6.09
N ASN A 134 -28.45 13.57 -5.64
CA ASN A 134 -28.57 13.18 -4.25
C ASN A 134 -27.40 13.77 -3.46
N TRP A 135 -27.69 14.41 -2.33
CA TRP A 135 -26.62 14.95 -1.48
C TRP A 135 -25.98 13.87 -0.61
N LEU A 136 -26.75 12.82 -0.26
CA LEU A 136 -26.28 11.67 0.50
C LEU A 136 -26.01 10.50 -0.44
N GLN A 137 -24.74 10.15 -0.59
CA GLN A 137 -24.29 8.99 -1.34
C GLN A 137 -24.48 7.73 -0.48
N LYS A 138 -25.09 6.71 -1.05
CA LYS A 138 -25.25 5.38 -0.43
C LYS A 138 -24.50 4.31 -1.21
N THR A 139 -24.50 4.43 -2.54
CA THR A 139 -23.87 3.48 -3.45
C THR A 139 -22.86 4.13 -4.37
N ARG A 140 -21.89 3.34 -4.83
CA ARG A 140 -20.88 3.74 -5.82
C ARG A 140 -21.41 3.51 -7.23
N SER A 141 -21.13 4.42 -8.17
CA SER A 141 -21.34 4.14 -9.59
C SER A 141 -20.21 3.26 -10.09
N LEU A 142 -20.49 2.00 -10.46
CA LEU A 142 -19.46 1.07 -10.94
C LEU A 142 -19.63 0.79 -12.44
N PRO A 143 -18.53 0.59 -13.19
CA PRO A 143 -18.59 0.18 -14.58
C PRO A 143 -19.18 -1.23 -14.70
N GLN A 144 -19.94 -1.49 -15.77
CA GLN A 144 -20.59 -2.79 -15.96
C GLN A 144 -19.63 -3.86 -16.46
N LEU A 145 -18.67 -3.48 -17.30
CA LEU A 145 -17.70 -4.40 -17.87
C LEU A 145 -16.58 -4.73 -16.86
N PRO A 146 -16.17 -6.00 -16.73
CA PRO A 146 -15.03 -6.38 -15.93
C PRO A 146 -13.72 -5.93 -16.60
N PRO A 147 -12.64 -5.72 -15.82
CA PRO A 147 -11.31 -5.53 -16.39
C PRO A 147 -10.75 -6.89 -16.84
N LYS A 148 -9.80 -6.85 -17.77
CA LYS A 148 -9.02 -8.02 -18.18
C LYS A 148 -7.81 -8.22 -17.27
N LEU A 149 -7.27 -9.44 -17.24
CA LEU A 149 -6.10 -9.78 -16.43
C LEU A 149 -4.91 -8.84 -16.70
N TYR A 150 -4.64 -8.58 -17.98
CA TYR A 150 -3.54 -7.70 -18.38
C TYR A 150 -3.77 -6.25 -17.92
N GLU A 151 -5.03 -5.77 -17.92
CA GLU A 151 -5.38 -4.43 -17.45
C GLU A 151 -5.15 -4.31 -15.94
N ILE A 152 -5.56 -5.31 -15.16
CA ILE A 152 -5.29 -5.35 -13.71
C ILE A 152 -3.77 -5.31 -13.48
N ALA A 153 -3.00 -6.16 -14.16
CA ALA A 153 -1.55 -6.25 -13.98
C ALA A 153 -0.86 -4.92 -14.32
N TYR A 154 -1.12 -4.36 -15.51
CA TYR A 154 -0.56 -3.08 -15.92
C TYR A 154 -0.99 -1.94 -14.99
N GLN A 155 -2.27 -1.82 -14.64
CA GLN A 155 -2.78 -0.74 -13.80
C GLN A 155 -2.13 -0.78 -12.40
N ILE A 156 -1.96 -1.96 -11.81
CA ILE A 156 -1.29 -2.09 -10.50
C ILE A 156 0.18 -1.69 -10.61
N ILE A 157 0.93 -2.27 -11.57
CA ILE A 157 2.37 -2.00 -11.71
C ILE A 157 2.62 -0.52 -12.03
N ALA A 158 1.89 0.05 -12.99
CA ALA A 158 2.04 1.44 -13.37
C ALA A 158 1.61 2.40 -12.25
N ALA A 159 0.52 2.09 -11.52
CA ALA A 159 0.13 2.89 -10.36
C ALA A 159 1.18 2.84 -9.26
N PHE A 160 1.83 1.71 -9.03
CA PHE A 160 2.93 1.61 -8.06
C PHE A 160 4.12 2.50 -8.47
N ILE A 161 4.55 2.42 -9.73
CA ILE A 161 5.66 3.25 -10.24
C ILE A 161 5.32 4.75 -10.11
N LEU A 162 4.12 5.14 -10.54
CA LEU A 162 3.67 6.53 -10.45
C LEU A 162 3.50 7.02 -9.02
N TYR A 163 2.93 6.19 -8.14
CA TYR A 163 2.83 6.50 -6.72
C TYR A 163 4.22 6.74 -6.12
N ASP A 164 5.18 5.86 -6.43
CA ASP A 164 6.56 5.96 -5.95
C ASP A 164 7.20 7.28 -6.40
N ALA A 165 7.02 7.66 -7.67
CA ALA A 165 7.51 8.94 -8.21
C ALA A 165 6.85 10.17 -7.55
N LEU A 166 5.52 10.17 -7.46
CA LEU A 166 4.77 11.27 -6.84
C LEU A 166 5.16 11.43 -5.37
N PHE A 167 5.23 10.31 -4.65
CA PHE A 167 5.59 10.33 -3.25
C PHE A 167 7.06 10.69 -3.04
N TYR A 168 7.98 10.23 -3.89
CA TYR A 168 9.40 10.65 -3.85
C TYR A 168 9.55 12.16 -3.91
N ILE A 169 8.89 12.84 -4.86
CA ILE A 169 8.97 14.31 -4.99
C ILE A 169 8.47 14.99 -3.72
N LEU A 170 7.34 14.53 -3.18
CA LEU A 170 6.78 15.06 -1.93
C LEU A 170 7.71 14.79 -0.76
N HIS A 171 8.26 13.58 -0.66
CA HIS A 171 9.09 13.13 0.44
C HIS A 171 10.43 13.86 0.48
N VAL A 172 11.08 14.03 -0.67
CA VAL A 172 12.26 14.89 -0.80
C VAL A 172 11.92 16.33 -0.40
N SER A 173 10.76 16.86 -0.82
CA SER A 173 10.34 18.22 -0.44
C SER A 173 10.15 18.37 1.08
N LEU A 174 9.52 17.37 1.72
CA LEU A 174 9.33 17.31 3.16
C LEU A 174 10.67 17.30 3.92
N HIS A 175 11.69 16.62 3.39
CA HIS A 175 13.02 16.56 3.99
C HIS A 175 13.89 17.79 3.73
N LYS A 176 13.91 18.29 2.49
CA LYS A 176 14.83 19.37 2.09
C LYS A 176 14.37 20.75 2.57
N ASN A 177 13.08 20.94 2.80
CA ASN A 177 12.55 22.17 3.36
C ASN A 177 12.48 22.06 4.90
N LYS A 178 13.26 22.88 5.61
CA LYS A 178 13.32 22.87 7.09
C LYS A 178 11.97 23.07 7.77
N TRP A 179 11.10 23.92 7.20
CA TRP A 179 9.78 24.17 7.76
C TRP A 179 8.88 22.95 7.60
N LEU A 180 8.83 22.37 6.40
CA LEU A 180 8.06 21.14 6.14
C LEU A 180 8.56 19.98 7.01
N PHE A 181 9.87 19.80 7.14
CA PHE A 181 10.43 18.77 7.99
C PHE A 181 9.98 18.95 9.44
N SER A 182 10.28 20.10 10.05
CA SER A 182 10.01 20.33 11.48
C SER A 182 8.53 20.25 11.86
N HIS A 183 7.62 20.69 10.98
CA HIS A 183 6.19 20.78 11.31
C HIS A 183 5.37 19.59 10.84
N LEU A 184 5.78 18.93 9.75
CA LEU A 184 5.01 17.84 9.15
C LEU A 184 5.73 16.51 9.34
N HIS A 185 7.00 16.40 8.95
CA HIS A 185 7.64 15.09 8.79
C HIS A 185 8.48 14.60 9.98
N ALA A 186 8.93 15.51 10.84
CA ALA A 186 9.74 15.17 12.00
C ALA A 186 8.99 14.23 12.95
N HIS A 187 7.67 14.37 13.08
CA HIS A 187 6.85 13.45 13.87
C HIS A 187 7.00 12.00 13.41
N HIS A 188 7.04 11.76 12.10
CA HIS A 188 7.22 10.43 11.52
C HIS A 188 8.61 9.84 11.84
N HIS A 189 9.66 10.66 11.84
CA HIS A 189 11.03 10.22 12.17
C HIS A 189 11.32 10.11 13.67
N GLN A 190 10.55 10.81 14.52
CA GLN A 190 10.77 10.86 15.97
C GLN A 190 10.31 9.60 16.71
N HIS A 191 9.70 8.64 16.01
CA HIS A 191 9.26 7.39 16.61
C HIS A 191 10.47 6.51 16.96
N VAL A 192 10.82 6.51 18.25
CA VAL A 192 11.89 5.69 18.83
C VAL A 192 11.75 4.19 18.50
N LYS A 193 10.53 3.74 18.16
CA LYS A 193 10.16 2.33 17.94
C LYS A 193 9.72 2.10 16.50
N PHE A 194 10.60 1.51 15.68
CA PHE A 194 10.28 1.10 14.33
C PHE A 194 9.35 -0.14 14.35
N SER A 195 8.07 0.06 14.01
CA SER A 195 7.06 -0.98 13.99
C SER A 195 6.02 -0.69 12.91
N GLY A 196 5.27 -1.69 12.46
CA GLY A 196 4.25 -1.52 11.42
C GLY A 196 3.21 -0.43 11.73
N LYS A 197 3.08 0.00 12.99
CA LYS A 197 2.23 1.13 13.39
C LYS A 197 2.78 2.49 12.92
N VAL A 198 4.10 2.64 12.80
CA VAL A 198 4.78 3.87 12.38
C VAL A 198 4.31 4.31 10.98
N THR A 199 3.99 3.34 10.12
CA THR A 199 3.32 3.54 8.83
C THR A 199 2.15 4.53 8.90
N ASN A 200 1.43 4.54 10.02
CA ASN A 200 0.24 5.34 10.21
C ASN A 200 0.42 6.46 11.25
N GLN A 201 1.61 6.63 11.83
CA GLN A 201 1.93 7.68 12.79
C GLN A 201 2.48 8.92 12.07
N LEU A 202 1.57 9.53 11.32
CA LEU A 202 1.81 10.67 10.44
C LEU A 202 0.91 11.82 10.87
N THR A 203 1.34 13.05 10.56
CA THR A 203 0.45 14.20 10.63
C THR A 203 -0.73 14.02 9.67
N ILE A 204 -1.83 14.75 9.90
CA ILE A 204 -3.00 14.71 9.01
C ILE A 204 -2.61 15.12 7.59
N VAL A 205 -1.71 16.09 7.44
CA VAL A 205 -1.26 16.58 6.13
C VAL A 205 -0.49 15.51 5.37
N GLU A 206 0.52 14.87 5.98
CA GLU A 206 1.28 13.80 5.32
C GLU A 206 0.39 12.62 4.90
N ARG A 207 -0.57 12.28 5.76
CA ARG A 207 -1.56 11.24 5.46
C ARG A 207 -2.40 11.59 4.24
N LEU A 208 -2.88 12.84 4.17
CA LEU A 208 -3.63 13.31 3.00
C LEU A 208 -2.74 13.27 1.74
N LEU A 209 -1.48 13.67 1.83
CA LEU A 209 -0.53 13.59 0.71
C LEU A 209 -0.34 12.14 0.22
N LEU A 210 -0.18 11.16 1.12
CA LEU A 210 -0.10 9.75 0.76
C LEU A 210 -1.36 9.26 0.02
N ILE A 211 -2.55 9.58 0.58
CA ILE A 211 -3.83 9.17 -0.01
C ILE A 211 -4.04 9.83 -1.37
N LEU A 212 -3.69 11.11 -1.51
CA LEU A 212 -3.81 11.85 -2.77
C LEU A 212 -2.85 11.31 -3.83
N SER A 213 -1.60 11.02 -3.48
CA SER A 213 -0.64 10.40 -4.40
C SER A 213 -1.13 9.04 -4.92
N ALA A 214 -1.67 8.20 -4.03
CA ALA A 214 -2.24 6.90 -4.43
C ALA A 214 -3.46 7.07 -5.34
N ASN A 215 -4.35 8.02 -5.01
CA ASN A 215 -5.54 8.29 -5.82
C ASN A 215 -5.19 8.86 -7.20
N GLU A 216 -4.23 9.79 -7.29
CA GLU A 216 -3.79 10.37 -8.55
C GLU A 216 -3.03 9.36 -9.41
N ALA A 217 -2.19 8.51 -8.83
CA ALA A 217 -1.54 7.41 -9.56
C ALA A 217 -2.58 6.45 -10.19
N LEU A 218 -3.58 6.02 -9.41
CA LEU A 218 -4.67 5.17 -9.91
C LEU A 218 -5.56 5.86 -10.95
N LYS A 219 -5.77 7.17 -10.80
CA LYS A 219 -6.56 7.96 -11.75
C LYS A 219 -5.82 8.14 -13.07
N PHE A 220 -4.50 8.36 -13.02
CA PHE A 220 -3.65 8.51 -14.21
C PHE A 220 -3.69 7.27 -15.09
N VAL A 221 -3.62 6.07 -14.49
CA VAL A 221 -3.68 4.80 -15.23
C VAL A 221 -5.11 4.35 -15.56
N SER A 222 -6.12 5.20 -15.29
CA SER A 222 -7.53 4.86 -15.43
C SER A 222 -7.88 3.51 -14.78
N ALA A 223 -7.45 3.32 -13.53
CA ALA A 223 -7.59 2.06 -12.83
C ALA A 223 -9.07 1.67 -12.62
N HIS A 224 -9.40 0.46 -13.03
CA HIS A 224 -10.71 -0.15 -12.76
C HIS A 224 -10.92 -0.31 -11.23
N PRO A 225 -12.14 -0.19 -10.67
CA PRO A 225 -12.39 -0.34 -9.23
C PRO A 225 -11.83 -1.63 -8.60
N LEU A 226 -11.86 -2.73 -9.36
CA LEU A 226 -11.25 -3.99 -8.95
C LEU A 226 -9.71 -3.86 -8.83
N SER A 227 -9.04 -3.31 -9.84
CA SER A 227 -7.60 -3.01 -9.80
C SER A 227 -7.24 -2.07 -8.65
N ARG A 228 -8.06 -1.05 -8.38
CA ARG A 228 -7.89 -0.14 -7.23
C ARG A 228 -7.96 -0.90 -5.90
N THR A 229 -8.90 -1.83 -5.77
CA THR A 229 -9.09 -2.66 -4.55
C THR A 229 -7.87 -3.55 -4.30
N LEU A 230 -7.36 -4.19 -5.35
CA LEU A 230 -6.16 -5.02 -5.30
C LEU A 230 -4.89 -4.19 -5.08
N PHE A 231 -4.76 -3.05 -5.74
CA PHE A 231 -3.67 -2.10 -5.52
C PHE A 231 -3.59 -1.65 -4.08
N VAL A 232 -4.72 -1.27 -3.46
CA VAL A 232 -4.76 -0.89 -2.04
C VAL A 232 -4.28 -2.03 -1.14
N LEU A 233 -4.67 -3.26 -1.45
CA LEU A 233 -4.19 -4.43 -0.70
C LEU A 233 -2.66 -4.55 -0.77
N CYS A 234 -2.10 -4.48 -1.97
CA CYS A 234 -0.65 -4.53 -2.17
C CYS A 234 0.05 -3.32 -1.53
N LEU A 235 -0.50 -2.12 -1.67
CA LEU A 235 0.07 -0.87 -1.16
C LEU A 235 0.19 -0.91 0.36
N ILE A 236 -0.90 -1.27 1.05
CA ILE A 236 -0.91 -1.34 2.51
C ILE A 236 0.02 -2.44 3.02
N PHE A 237 0.10 -3.58 2.32
CA PHE A 237 1.09 -4.61 2.63
C PHE A 237 2.51 -4.03 2.55
N SER A 238 2.89 -3.40 1.44
CA SER A 238 4.23 -2.83 1.25
C SER A 238 4.55 -1.72 2.25
N LEU A 239 3.59 -0.85 2.56
CA LEU A 239 3.76 0.20 3.56
C LEU A 239 4.04 -0.38 4.96
N ILE A 240 3.32 -1.43 5.35
CA ILE A 240 3.53 -2.11 6.63
C ILE A 240 4.84 -2.88 6.62
N GLU A 241 5.15 -3.60 5.54
CA GLU A 241 6.41 -4.34 5.38
C GLU A 241 7.61 -3.42 5.59
N ASN A 242 7.62 -2.25 4.93
CA ASN A 242 8.67 -1.25 5.10
C ASN A 242 8.93 -0.85 6.57
N HIS A 243 7.91 -0.88 7.41
CA HIS A 243 7.98 -0.46 8.81
C HIS A 243 7.94 -1.63 9.80
N CYS A 244 7.83 -2.87 9.33
CA CYS A 244 7.44 -3.99 10.20
C CYS A 244 8.52 -4.39 11.23
N GLY A 245 9.76 -3.88 11.06
CA GLY A 245 10.91 -4.18 11.90
C GLY A 245 11.63 -5.47 11.52
N TYR A 246 11.23 -6.12 10.42
CA TYR A 246 11.83 -7.34 9.90
C TYR A 246 12.29 -7.15 8.46
N ASP A 247 13.47 -7.66 8.15
CA ASP A 247 14.03 -7.80 6.81
C ASP A 247 13.80 -9.25 6.33
N LEU A 248 12.54 -9.56 6.02
CA LEU A 248 12.08 -10.93 5.77
C LEU A 248 12.69 -11.52 4.49
N PRO A 249 12.92 -12.84 4.40
CA PRO A 249 13.63 -13.45 3.27
C PRO A 249 12.79 -13.58 2.00
N PHE A 250 11.50 -13.23 2.05
CA PHE A 250 10.51 -13.43 1.00
C PHE A 250 9.84 -12.13 0.52
N THR A 251 10.39 -10.97 0.88
CA THR A 251 9.91 -9.66 0.45
C THR A 251 10.37 -9.32 -0.97
N LEU A 252 9.76 -8.30 -1.56
CA LEU A 252 9.98 -7.95 -2.97
C LEU A 252 11.42 -7.51 -3.26
N ASP A 253 12.13 -6.90 -2.31
CA ASP A 253 13.55 -6.57 -2.44
C ASP A 253 14.46 -7.80 -2.53
N LYS A 254 14.03 -8.95 -2.00
CA LYS A 254 14.75 -10.24 -2.15
C LYS A 254 14.41 -10.93 -3.46
N ILE A 255 13.14 -10.84 -3.85
CA ILE A 255 12.60 -11.54 -5.01
C ILE A 255 12.98 -10.83 -6.31
N LEU A 256 12.81 -9.51 -6.39
CA LEU A 256 13.07 -8.74 -7.61
C LEU A 256 14.58 -8.59 -7.85
N PRO A 257 15.06 -8.78 -9.09
CA PRO A 257 16.48 -8.65 -9.40
C PRO A 257 16.94 -7.19 -9.44
N PHE A 258 18.25 -6.98 -9.55
CA PHE A 258 18.90 -5.67 -9.77
C PHE A 258 18.67 -4.61 -8.68
N ARG A 259 18.19 -5.01 -7.49
CA ARG A 259 17.90 -4.10 -6.36
C ARG A 259 16.96 -2.96 -6.75
N ILE A 260 15.99 -3.24 -7.63
CA ILE A 260 14.99 -2.25 -8.06
C ILE A 260 13.98 -1.90 -6.97
N TYR A 261 13.96 -2.66 -5.87
CA TYR A 261 13.05 -2.48 -4.73
C TYR A 261 13.87 -2.39 -3.44
N GLY A 262 13.54 -1.43 -2.57
CA GLY A 262 14.32 -1.10 -1.37
C GLY A 262 13.94 -1.94 -0.14
N GLY A 263 12.64 -2.16 0.08
CA GLY A 263 12.09 -2.92 1.21
C GLY A 263 12.38 -2.34 2.59
N ALA A 264 12.08 -3.11 3.64
CA ALA A 264 12.19 -2.67 5.03
C ALA A 264 13.57 -2.17 5.45
N ARG A 265 14.66 -2.78 4.96
CA ARG A 265 16.02 -2.33 5.31
C ARG A 265 16.32 -0.93 4.79
N ALA A 266 16.02 -0.66 3.51
CA ALA A 266 16.28 0.65 2.91
C ALA A 266 15.45 1.74 3.60
N HIS A 267 14.18 1.45 3.91
CA HIS A 267 13.32 2.39 4.61
C HIS A 267 13.72 2.59 6.08
N TYR A 268 14.21 1.57 6.76
CA TYR A 268 14.81 1.73 8.09
C TYR A 268 16.04 2.65 8.06
N ASP A 269 16.93 2.47 7.10
CA ASP A 269 18.10 3.33 6.95
C ASP A 269 17.70 4.78 6.63
N HIS A 270 16.60 4.99 5.89
CA HIS A 270 16.00 6.30 5.71
C HIS A 270 15.56 6.92 7.03
N HIS A 271 14.82 6.18 7.87
CA HIS A 271 14.37 6.67 9.18
C HIS A 271 15.52 7.09 10.09
N LEU A 272 16.65 6.35 10.04
CA LEU A 272 17.85 6.65 10.83
C LEU A 272 18.59 7.91 10.38
N HIS A 273 18.77 8.11 9.07
CA HIS A 273 19.65 9.15 8.54
C HIS A 273 18.90 10.37 8.01
N GLY A 274 17.68 10.17 7.50
CA GLY A 274 16.83 11.19 6.91
C GLY A 274 17.35 11.80 5.60
N ASP A 275 18.46 11.31 5.06
CA ASP A 275 19.11 11.95 3.92
C ASP A 275 19.30 11.06 2.66
N LYS A 276 18.85 9.80 2.72
CA LYS A 276 18.88 8.80 1.64
C LYS A 276 17.60 7.95 1.59
N ASN A 277 17.39 7.21 0.50
CA ASN A 277 16.27 6.28 0.29
C ASN A 277 14.88 6.96 0.46
N TYR A 278 14.59 7.98 -0.35
CA TYR A 278 13.31 8.71 -0.29
C TYR A 278 12.16 7.99 -1.01
N GLU A 279 12.44 7.10 -1.96
CA GLU A 279 11.41 6.27 -2.59
C GLU A 279 10.85 5.29 -1.55
N PRO A 280 9.52 5.18 -1.42
CA PRO A 280 8.94 4.25 -0.48
C PRO A 280 9.16 2.80 -0.90
N PHE A 281 9.18 2.46 -2.19
CA PHE A 281 9.22 1.07 -2.64
C PHE A 281 10.36 0.76 -3.61
N PHE A 282 10.44 1.47 -4.72
CA PHE A 282 11.49 1.22 -5.72
C PHE A 282 12.75 2.03 -5.38
N THR A 283 13.75 2.01 -6.26
CA THR A 283 15.06 2.64 -6.04
C THR A 283 15.56 3.43 -7.24
N TYR A 284 14.71 3.65 -8.26
CA TYR A 284 15.16 4.25 -9.51
C TYR A 284 15.43 5.75 -9.36
N LEU A 285 14.55 6.53 -8.73
CA LEU A 285 14.81 7.97 -8.51
C LEU A 285 15.90 8.18 -7.47
N ASP A 286 15.97 7.37 -6.42
CA ASP A 286 17.06 7.45 -5.44
C ASP A 286 18.41 7.16 -6.10
N LYS A 287 18.47 6.18 -7.00
CA LYS A 287 19.70 5.85 -7.71
C LYS A 287 20.15 6.93 -8.70
N TYR A 288 19.22 7.61 -9.37
CA TYR A 288 19.55 8.53 -10.46
C TYR A 288 19.51 10.02 -10.08
N ILE A 289 18.70 10.42 -9.10
CA ILE A 289 18.45 11.84 -8.76
C ILE A 289 19.03 12.20 -7.39
N THR A 290 18.90 11.33 -6.40
CA THR A 290 19.48 11.51 -5.05
C THR A 290 20.50 10.44 -4.71
N PRO A 291 21.58 10.26 -5.51
CA PRO A 291 22.58 9.23 -5.29
C PRO A 291 23.44 9.56 -4.07
N LYS A 292 22.91 9.35 -2.88
CA LYS A 292 23.68 9.15 -1.66
C LYS A 292 23.64 7.65 -1.40
N LEU A 293 24.60 6.97 -2.02
CA LEU A 293 24.74 5.53 -2.11
C LEU A 293 24.40 4.80 -0.79
N CYS A 294 23.72 3.66 -0.97
CA CYS A 294 23.41 2.61 -0.01
C CYS A 294 24.44 2.47 1.13
#